data_AF-A0AAW6BMM2-F1
#
_entry.id   AF-A0AAW6BMM2-F1
#
_cell.length_a   1.000
_cell.length_b   1.000
_cell.length_c   1.000
_cell.angle_alpha   90.00
_cell.angle_beta   90.00
_cell.angle_gamma   90.00
#
_symmetry.space_group_name_H-M   'P 1'
#
loop_
_entity.id
_entity.type
_entity.pdbx_description
1 polymer ?
#
loop_
_entity_poly.entity_id
_entity_poly.type
_entity_poly.pdbx_seq_one_letter_code
_entity_poly.pdbx_strand_id
1 'polypeptide(L)' 'MTGVSGLRSAKKKTPKQNGGGKRDRWVDSKGRRIYEWDSQHGELEVYRVSDGEHLCSIDYKTGKELKPAIKGRNIKQYL' A
#
# COMPACT_ATOMS: atom_id res chain seq x y z
N MET A 1 3.01 11.86 -5.31
CA MET A 1 3.98 11.00 -4.61
C MET A 1 5.37 11.49 -4.94
N THR A 2 6.10 12.00 -3.96
CA THR A 2 7.45 12.56 -4.17
C THR A 2 8.52 11.81 -3.39
N GLY A 3 8.14 11.10 -2.31
CA GLY A 3 9.09 10.40 -1.44
C GLY A 3 9.32 8.92 -1.77
N VAL A 4 8.51 8.36 -2.67
CA VAL A 4 8.62 6.95 -3.09
C VAL A 4 8.80 6.92 -4.61
N SER A 5 10.05 6.80 -5.04
CA SER A 5 10.42 6.77 -6.46
C SER A 5 10.26 5.38 -7.06
N GLY A 6 9.99 5.32 -8.38
CA GLY A 6 9.98 4.04 -9.11
C GLY A 6 8.73 3.19 -8.89
N LEU A 7 7.66 3.77 -8.34
CA LEU A 7 6.36 3.12 -8.25
C LEU A 7 5.69 3.06 -9.62
N ARG A 8 5.10 1.91 -9.93
CA ARG A 8 4.30 1.68 -11.14
C ARG A 8 2.86 1.46 -10.74
N SER A 9 1.91 2.14 -11.40
CA SER A 9 0.48 1.91 -11.18
C SER A 9 0.12 0.45 -11.42
N ALA A 10 -0.70 -0.11 -10.55
CA ALA A 10 -1.16 -1.49 -10.62
C ALA A 10 -2.69 -1.56 -10.55
N LYS A 11 -3.25 -2.72 -10.94
CA LYS A 11 -4.70 -2.94 -10.90
C LYS A 11 -5.20 -2.80 -9.46
N LYS A 12 -6.19 -1.92 -9.27
CA LYS A 12 -6.87 -1.72 -7.98
C LYS A 12 -7.64 -2.99 -7.61
N LYS A 13 -7.42 -3.54 -6.41
CA LYS A 13 -8.06 -4.79 -5.94
C LYS A 13 -8.78 -4.63 -4.61
N THR A 14 -8.14 -4.05 -3.60
CA THR A 14 -8.72 -3.88 -2.26
C THR A 14 -9.86 -2.84 -2.27
N PRO A 15 -11.07 -3.17 -1.77
CA PRO A 15 -12.16 -2.20 -1.60
C PRO A 15 -11.82 -1.09 -0.61
N LYS A 16 -12.37 0.11 -0.79
CA LYS A 16 -12.36 1.16 0.23
C LYS A 16 -13.43 0.86 1.29
N GLN A 17 -13.13 1.15 2.57
CA GLN A 17 -14.02 0.80 3.68
C GLN A 17 -15.38 1.53 3.64
N ASN A 18 -15.45 2.77 3.15
CA ASN A 18 -16.69 3.57 3.13
C ASN A 18 -17.41 3.54 1.77
N GLY A 19 -17.18 2.51 0.96
CA GLY A 19 -17.60 2.53 -0.45
C GLY A 19 -16.74 3.48 -1.30
N GLY A 20 -17.13 3.70 -2.56
CA GLY A 20 -16.36 4.55 -3.48
C GLY A 20 -15.24 3.83 -4.25
N GLY A 21 -15.40 2.53 -4.47
CA GLY A 21 -14.54 1.72 -5.32
C GLY A 21 -13.36 1.08 -4.59
N LYS A 22 -12.25 0.90 -5.31
CA LYS A 22 -11.05 0.21 -4.82
C LYS A 22 -9.92 1.19 -4.55
N ARG A 23 -9.03 0.83 -3.62
CA ARG A 23 -7.84 1.61 -3.28
C ARG A 23 -6.94 1.74 -4.50
N ASP A 24 -6.37 2.93 -4.68
CA ASP A 24 -5.27 3.11 -5.62
C ASP A 24 -4.11 2.23 -5.20
N ARG A 25 -3.49 1.57 -6.17
CA ARG A 25 -2.46 0.57 -5.95
C ARG A 25 -1.26 0.80 -6.86
N TRP A 26 -0.09 0.61 -6.29
CA TRP A 26 1.18 0.61 -7.01
C TRP A 26 2.05 -0.56 -6.59
N VAL A 27 3.07 -0.85 -7.40
CA VAL A 27 4.14 -1.79 -7.09
C VAL A 27 5.50 -1.13 -7.23
N ASP A 28 6.48 -1.56 -6.44
CA ASP A 28 7.87 -1.12 -6.64
C ASP A 28 8.44 -1.65 -7.96
N SER A 29 9.54 -1.06 -8.40
CA SER A 29 10.24 -1.45 -9.63
C SER A 29 10.70 -2.90 -9.64
N LYS A 30 10.88 -3.50 -8.46
CA LYS A 30 11.29 -4.90 -8.27
C LYS A 30 10.10 -5.87 -8.21
N GLY A 31 8.86 -5.38 -8.15
CA GLY A 31 7.66 -6.20 -7.98
C GLY A 31 7.61 -6.97 -6.66
N ARG A 32 8.24 -6.47 -5.59
CA ARG A 32 8.30 -7.14 -4.27
C ARG A 32 7.36 -6.52 -3.24
N ARG A 33 6.97 -5.26 -3.45
CA ARG A 33 6.10 -4.51 -2.54
C ARG A 33 4.91 -3.93 -3.28
N ILE A 34 3.75 -4.01 -2.64
CA ILE A 34 2.51 -3.36 -3.03
C ILE A 34 2.32 -2.15 -2.14
N TYR A 35 1.86 -1.05 -2.73
CA TYR A 35 1.53 0.18 -2.03
C TYR A 35 0.06 0.48 -2.28
N GLU A 36 -0.71 0.70 -1.23
CA GLU A 36 -2.11 1.12 -1.36
C GLU A 36 -2.36 2.44 -0.65
N TRP A 37 -3.16 3.31 -1.28
CA TRP A 37 -3.57 4.57 -0.65
C TRP A 37 -4.61 4.33 0.44
N ASP A 38 -4.29 4.75 1.67
CA ASP A 38 -5.26 4.88 2.74
C ASP A 38 -5.78 6.31 2.81
N SER A 39 -6.95 6.53 2.20
CA SER A 39 -7.59 7.84 2.18
C SER A 39 -8.11 8.32 3.54
N GLN A 40 -8.23 7.43 4.53
CA GLN A 40 -8.67 7.83 5.88
C GLN A 40 -7.55 8.49 6.67
N HIS A 41 -6.33 7.98 6.51
CA HIS A 41 -5.17 8.45 7.27
C HIS A 41 -4.22 9.32 6.45
N GLY A 42 -4.39 9.37 5.12
CA GLY A 42 -3.52 10.15 4.24
C GLY A 42 -2.13 9.54 4.07
N GLU A 43 -2.02 8.22 4.18
CA GLU A 43 -0.75 7.48 4.17
C GLU A 43 -0.74 6.38 3.10
N LEU A 44 0.46 5.89 2.79
CA LEU A 44 0.64 4.69 1.97
C LEU A 44 0.86 3.48 2.83
N GLU A 45 0.02 2.48 2.65
CA GLU A 45 0.14 1.19 3.29
C GLU A 45 0.96 0.26 2.39
N VAL A 46 1.98 -0.37 2.96
CA VAL A 46 2.94 -1.20 2.23
C VAL A 46 2.70 -2.67 2.58
N TYR A 47 2.61 -3.51 1.55
CA TYR A 47 2.40 -4.94 1.68
C TYR A 47 3.44 -5.75 0.91
N ARG A 48 3.74 -6.95 1.38
CA ARG A 48 4.62 -7.89 0.69
C ARG A 48 3.86 -8.59 -0.44
N VAL A 49 4.46 -8.68 -1.64
CA VAL A 49 3.80 -9.30 -2.80
C VAL A 49 3.57 -10.82 -2.62
N SER A 50 4.46 -11.53 -1.92
CA SER A 50 4.40 -12.99 -1.83
C SER A 50 3.22 -13.54 -1.04
N ASP A 51 2.77 -12.83 -0.01
CA ASP A 51 1.74 -13.29 0.93
C ASP A 51 0.73 -12.20 1.33
N GLY A 52 0.94 -10.96 0.88
CA GLY A 52 0.08 -9.83 1.20
C GLY A 52 0.27 -9.28 2.61
N GLU A 53 1.30 -9.68 3.35
CA GLU A 53 1.57 -9.22 4.73
C GLU A 53 1.77 -7.69 4.78
N HIS A 54 1.17 -7.03 5.78
CA HIS A 54 1.41 -5.61 6.05
C HIS A 54 2.81 -5.38 6.62
N LEU A 55 3.58 -4.51 5.96
CA LEU A 55 4.97 -4.21 6.31
C LEU A 55 5.11 -2.92 7.11
N CYS A 56 4.42 -1.85 6.71
CA CYS A 56 4.42 -0.55 7.39
C CYS A 56 3.45 0.41 6.70
N SER A 57 3.21 1.56 7.32
CA SER A 57 2.68 2.74 6.62
C SER A 57 3.76 3.79 6.44
N ILE A 58 3.70 4.54 5.34
CA ILE A 58 4.69 5.56 4.99
C ILE A 58 4.02 6.87 4.55
N ASP A 59 4.72 7.98 4.80
CA ASP A 59 4.34 9.29 4.30
C ASP A 59 4.60 9.36 2.78
N TYR A 60 3.58 9.68 2.00
CA TYR A 60 3.66 9.68 0.54
C TYR A 60 4.54 10.80 -0.06
N LYS A 61 4.85 11.83 0.74
CA LYS A 61 5.66 12.98 0.32
C LYS A 61 7.15 12.75 0.57
N THR A 62 7.49 12.09 1.67
CA THR A 62 8.86 11.91 2.17
C THR A 62 9.36 10.48 2.10
N GLY A 63 8.46 9.50 2.00
CA GLY A 63 8.79 8.07 2.01
C GLY A 63 9.18 7.53 3.38
N LYS A 64 9.11 8.36 4.44
CA LYS A 64 9.44 7.95 5.80
C LYS A 64 8.34 7.06 6.36
N GLU A 65 8.75 6.07 7.14
CA GLU A 65 7.83 5.23 7.90
C GLU A 65 7.07 6.07 8.94
N LEU A 66 5.75 5.90 8.96
CA LEU A 66 4.84 6.52 9.92
C LEU A 66 4.43 5.53 11.01
N LYS A 67 4.10 4.29 10.61
CA LYS A 67 3.70 3.22 11.52
C LYS A 67 4.38 1.91 11.13
N PRO A 68 4.76 1.08 12.11
CA PRO A 68 5.36 -0.22 11.85
C PRO A 68 4.34 -1.24 11.31
N ALA A 69 4.83 -2.43 11.00
CA ALA A 69 3.99 -3.59 10.65
C ALA A 69 2.91 -3.85 11.70
N ILE A 70 1.73 -4.28 11.24
CA ILE A 70 0.61 -4.63 12.10
C ILE A 70 0.37 -6.12 11.91
N LYS A 71 0.67 -6.90 12.96
CA LYS A 71 0.56 -8.36 12.91
C LYS A 71 -0.87 -8.78 12.54
N GLY A 72 -1.00 -9.68 11.57
CA GLY A 72 -2.29 -10.19 11.08
C GLY A 72 -2.94 -9.34 9.98
N ARG A 73 -2.57 -8.06 9.82
CA ARG A 73 -3.06 -7.22 8.73
C ARG A 73 -2.45 -7.70 7.41
N ASN A 74 -3.29 -8.00 6.42
CA ASN A 74 -2.85 -8.47 5.12
C ASN A 74 -3.85 -8.15 4.01
N ILE A 75 -3.39 -8.25 2.76
CA ILE A 75 -4.20 -8.15 1.55
C ILE A 75 -4.15 -9.45 0.73
N LYS A 76 -3.94 -10.62 1.37
CA LYS A 76 -3.75 -11.90 0.67
C LYS A 76 -4.88 -12.22 -0.31
N GLN A 77 -6.12 -11.98 0.12
CA GLN A 77 -7.34 -12.13 -0.68
C GLN A 77 -7.44 -11.17 -1.89
N TYR A 78 -6.59 -10.14 -1.93
CA TYR A 78 -6.58 -9.09 -2.94
C TYR A 78 -5.21 -8.96 -3.63
N LEU A 79 -4.32 -9.97 -3.56
CA LEU A 79 -3.06 -9.95 -4.30
C LEU A 79 -3.31 -9.87 -5.81
#